data_AF-A0A3B4YCW0-F1
#
_entry.id   AF-A0A3B4YCW0-F1
#
_cell.length_a   1.000
_cell.length_b   1.000
_cell.length_c   1.000
_cell.angle_alpha   90.00
_cell.angle_beta   90.00
_cell.angle_gamma   90.00
#
_symmetry.space_group_name_H-M   'P 1'
#
loop_
_entity.id
_entity.type
_entity.pdbx_description
1 polymer ?
#
loop_
_entity_poly.entity_id
_entity_poly.type
_entity_poly.pdbx_seq_one_letter_code
_entity_poly.pdbx_strand_id
1 'polypeptide(L)'
;MTPTITAAMTNSQEHLTLTHKLRKPLVEKLRRERINSSIEQLKSLLGPEFLKQQPDSKLEKADILEMTVCFLTQLQQQNQQQRRLLNLVNKLQSSSEKNLMEQQNQQQRRLLNLVNKLQSSSEKSLMEADFSLLSSTVQTCITKEKSPVNSALWRPW
;
A
#
# COMPACT_ATOMS: atom_id res chain seq x y z
N MET A 1 72.61 -11.70 53.35
CA MET A 1 72.11 -11.16 52.06
C MET A 1 70.59 -11.11 52.16
N THR A 2 69.99 -9.92 52.13
CA THR A 2 68.54 -9.70 52.30
C THR A 2 67.81 -9.83 50.97
N PRO A 3 66.65 -10.50 50.89
CA PRO A 3 65.86 -10.50 49.67
C PRO A 3 65.05 -9.20 49.54
N THR A 4 65.15 -8.60 48.36
CA THR A 4 64.43 -7.42 47.89
C THR A 4 62.92 -7.70 47.77
N ILE A 5 62.12 -6.80 48.35
CA ILE A 5 60.67 -6.73 48.22
C ILE A 5 60.32 -6.19 46.83
N THR A 6 59.77 -7.04 45.96
CA THR A 6 59.12 -6.62 44.70
C THR A 6 57.63 -6.95 44.80
N ALA A 7 56.88 -6.11 45.51
CA ALA A 7 55.43 -6.20 45.66
C ALA A 7 54.78 -4.92 45.11
N ALA A 8 54.62 -4.82 43.78
CA ALA A 8 53.92 -3.69 43.17
C ALA A 8 53.15 -4.01 41.87
N MET A 9 53.13 -5.26 41.39
CA MET A 9 52.56 -5.59 40.07
C MET A 9 51.27 -6.44 40.12
N THR A 10 50.82 -6.92 41.29
CA THR A 10 49.66 -7.84 41.38
C THR A 10 48.33 -7.17 41.72
N ASN A 11 48.33 -5.97 42.29
CA ASN A 11 47.11 -5.33 42.81
C ASN A 11 46.12 -4.92 41.71
N SER A 12 46.60 -4.46 40.54
CA SER A 12 45.73 -4.02 39.44
C SER A 12 45.02 -5.18 38.73
N GLN A 13 45.69 -6.33 38.61
CA GLN A 13 45.13 -7.51 37.94
C GLN A 13 44.04 -8.17 38.79
N GLU A 14 44.22 -8.19 40.12
CA GLU A 14 43.22 -8.70 41.07
C GLU A 14 42.00 -7.77 41.18
N HIS A 15 42.20 -6.44 41.15
CA HIS A 15 41.11 -5.49 41.16
C HIS A 15 40.25 -5.54 39.88
N LEU A 16 40.87 -5.69 38.70
CA LEU A 16 40.15 -5.87 37.43
C LEU A 16 39.34 -7.18 37.38
N THR A 17 39.89 -8.27 37.93
CA THR A 17 39.18 -9.55 37.97
C THR A 17 38.07 -9.57 39.01
N LEU A 18 38.23 -8.94 40.18
CA LEU A 18 37.19 -8.78 41.19
C LEU A 18 36.04 -7.89 40.70
N THR A 19 36.36 -6.74 40.09
CA THR A 19 35.35 -5.85 39.51
C THR A 19 34.59 -6.52 38.36
N HIS A 20 35.26 -7.30 37.51
CA HIS A 20 34.59 -8.10 36.47
C HIS A 20 33.74 -9.25 37.05
N LYS A 21 34.21 -9.89 38.14
CA LYS A 21 33.47 -10.92 38.88
C LYS A 21 32.25 -10.37 39.63
N LEU A 22 32.19 -9.09 39.98
CA LEU A 22 31.04 -8.45 40.64
C LEU A 22 30.09 -7.76 39.65
N ARG A 23 30.61 -7.20 38.56
CA ARG A 23 29.82 -6.54 37.52
C ARG A 23 29.00 -7.53 36.69
N LYS A 24 29.54 -8.71 36.39
CA LYS A 24 28.82 -9.77 35.68
C LYS A 24 27.56 -10.26 36.43
N PRO A 25 27.60 -10.57 37.74
CA PRO A 25 26.42 -10.86 38.55
C PRO A 25 25.38 -9.75 38.54
N LEU A 26 25.79 -8.48 38.59
CA LEU A 26 24.85 -7.36 38.58
C LEU A 26 24.11 -7.24 37.24
N VAL A 27 24.84 -7.35 36.13
CA VAL A 27 24.22 -7.31 34.78
C VAL A 27 23.25 -8.48 34.60
N GLU A 28 23.61 -9.68 35.06
CA GLU A 28 22.73 -10.84 35.00
C GLU A 28 21.50 -10.68 35.91
N LYS A 29 21.64 -10.07 37.09
CA LYS A 29 20.50 -9.73 37.95
C LYS A 29 19.52 -8.81 37.21
N LEU A 30 20.01 -7.72 36.62
CA LEU A 30 19.18 -6.79 35.84
C LEU A 30 18.51 -7.48 34.64
N ARG A 31 19.23 -8.39 33.95
CA ARG A 31 18.65 -9.18 32.86
C ARG A 31 17.49 -10.04 33.35
N ARG A 32 17.66 -10.73 34.48
CA ARG A 32 16.62 -11.56 35.10
C ARG A 32 15.42 -10.75 35.55
N GLU A 33 15.63 -9.58 36.16
CA GLU A 33 14.56 -8.67 36.55
C GLU A 33 13.76 -8.19 35.34
N ARG A 34 14.45 -7.79 34.25
CA ARG A 34 13.79 -7.43 32.99
C ARG A 34 12.93 -8.57 32.44
N ILE A 35 13.47 -9.79 32.38
CA ILE A 35 12.74 -10.97 31.88
C ILE A 35 11.49 -11.24 32.74
N ASN A 36 11.64 -11.23 34.07
CA ASN A 36 10.52 -11.46 34.98
C ASN A 36 9.44 -10.37 34.85
N SER A 37 9.86 -9.11 34.72
CA SER A 37 8.94 -7.99 34.49
C SER A 37 8.16 -8.16 33.19
N SER A 38 8.80 -8.59 32.10
CA SER A 38 8.11 -8.86 30.84
C SER A 38 7.12 -10.02 30.97
N ILE A 39 7.46 -11.08 31.70
CA ILE A 39 6.54 -12.22 31.92
C ILE A 39 5.29 -11.79 32.72
N GLU A 40 5.43 -10.96 33.75
CA GLU A 40 4.27 -10.44 34.49
C GLU A 40 3.41 -9.47 33.65
N GLN A 41 4.04 -8.69 32.77
CA GLN A 41 3.30 -7.88 31.78
C GLN A 41 2.50 -8.77 30.82
N LEU A 42 3.10 -9.84 30.30
CA LEU A 42 2.40 -10.81 29.46
C LEU A 42 1.20 -11.40 30.20
N LYS A 43 1.38 -11.87 31.43
CA LYS A 43 0.29 -12.38 32.27
C LYS A 43 -0.87 -11.37 32.43
N SER A 44 -0.55 -10.10 32.62
CA SER A 44 -1.54 -9.03 32.78
C SER A 44 -2.31 -8.73 31.48
N LEU A 45 -1.62 -8.77 30.32
CA LEU A 45 -2.25 -8.60 29.01
C LEU A 45 -3.14 -9.78 28.63
N LEU A 46 -2.77 -10.97 29.07
CA LEU A 46 -3.52 -12.20 28.87
C LEU A 46 -4.85 -12.15 29.63
N GLY A 47 -4.85 -11.83 30.93
CA GLY A 47 -5.99 -11.37 31.76
C GLY A 47 -7.41 -11.88 31.42
N PRO A 48 -8.18 -11.25 30.49
CA PRO A 48 -9.59 -11.59 30.24
C PRO A 48 -9.85 -13.01 29.71
N GLU A 49 -8.96 -13.56 28.88
CA GLU A 49 -9.08 -14.92 28.33
C GLU A 49 -8.76 -15.99 29.40
N PHE A 50 -8.06 -15.60 30.47
CA PHE A 50 -7.35 -16.49 31.40
C PHE A 50 -8.03 -16.59 32.75
N LEU A 51 -8.52 -15.46 33.27
CA LEU A 51 -9.30 -15.42 34.51
C LEU A 51 -10.56 -16.30 34.42
N LYS A 52 -11.09 -16.51 33.20
CA LYS A 52 -12.21 -17.44 32.95
C LYS A 52 -11.79 -18.91 33.01
N GLN A 53 -10.56 -19.25 32.67
CA GLN A 53 -10.11 -20.64 32.59
C GLN A 53 -9.63 -21.19 33.93
N GLN A 54 -8.90 -20.39 34.73
CA GLN A 54 -8.64 -20.71 36.14
C GLN A 54 -8.43 -19.46 36.99
N PRO A 55 -9.43 -19.05 37.80
CA PRO A 55 -9.29 -17.89 38.68
C PRO A 55 -8.30 -18.11 39.84
N ASP A 56 -8.07 -19.36 40.25
CA ASP A 56 -7.27 -19.70 41.44
C ASP A 56 -5.95 -20.42 41.15
N SER A 57 -5.57 -20.63 39.87
CA SER A 57 -4.28 -21.27 39.56
C SER A 57 -3.12 -20.31 39.62
N LYS A 58 -2.05 -20.77 40.27
CA LYS A 58 -0.73 -20.18 40.13
C LYS A 58 -0.19 -20.48 38.73
N LEU A 59 -0.45 -19.61 37.76
CA LEU A 59 0.09 -19.72 36.40
C LEU A 59 1.61 -19.85 36.43
N GLU A 60 2.14 -20.93 35.87
CA GLU A 60 3.58 -21.11 35.74
C GLU A 60 4.13 -20.25 34.60
N LYS A 61 5.44 -19.98 34.61
CA LYS A 61 6.08 -19.18 33.55
C LYS A 61 5.97 -19.86 32.18
N ALA A 62 5.99 -21.20 32.14
CA ALA A 62 5.81 -21.95 30.91
C ALA A 62 4.42 -21.71 30.32
N ASP A 63 3.38 -21.84 31.14
CA ASP A 63 2.00 -21.59 30.73
C ASP A 63 1.83 -20.17 30.18
N ILE A 64 2.32 -19.14 30.90
CA ILE A 64 2.24 -17.74 30.45
C ILE A 64 2.85 -17.58 29.05
N LEU A 65 3.98 -18.22 28.78
CA LEU A 65 4.67 -18.14 27.49
C LEU A 65 3.92 -18.90 26.39
N GLU A 66 3.49 -20.13 26.65
CA GLU A 66 2.73 -20.95 25.69
C GLU A 66 1.44 -20.25 25.27
N MET A 67 0.70 -19.75 26.23
CA MET A 67 -0.53 -19.05 25.95
C MET A 67 -0.32 -17.69 25.28
N THR A 68 0.77 -16.98 25.59
CA THR A 68 1.14 -15.78 24.82
C THR A 68 1.37 -16.12 23.35
N VAL A 69 2.05 -17.23 23.06
CA VAL A 69 2.28 -17.66 21.67
C VAL A 69 0.96 -18.01 20.97
N CYS A 70 0.07 -18.72 21.66
CA CYS A 70 -1.26 -19.04 21.14
C CYS A 70 -2.05 -17.77 20.80
N PHE A 71 -2.11 -16.82 21.73
CA PHE A 71 -2.81 -15.54 21.57
C PHE A 71 -2.26 -14.73 20.40
N LEU A 72 -0.93 -14.58 20.29
CA LEU A 72 -0.31 -13.84 19.19
C LEU A 72 -0.57 -14.49 17.83
N THR A 73 -0.55 -15.82 17.78
CA THR A 73 -0.86 -16.59 16.57
C THR A 73 -2.30 -16.36 16.13
N GLN A 74 -3.24 -16.41 17.07
CA GLN A 74 -4.66 -16.14 16.81
C GLN A 74 -4.88 -14.69 16.34
N LEU A 75 -4.24 -13.71 16.99
CA LEU A 75 -4.32 -12.31 16.61
C LEU A 75 -3.79 -12.07 15.19
N GLN A 76 -2.68 -12.72 14.82
CA GLN A 76 -2.12 -12.64 13.48
C GLN A 76 -3.08 -13.19 12.43
N GLN A 77 -3.70 -14.35 12.70
CA GLN A 77 -4.68 -14.95 11.80
C GLN A 77 -5.92 -14.08 11.63
N GLN A 78 -6.46 -13.53 12.73
CA GLN A 78 -7.60 -12.62 12.70
C GLN A 78 -7.29 -11.36 11.89
N ASN A 79 -6.10 -10.76 12.08
CA ASN A 79 -5.71 -9.58 11.31
C ASN A 79 -5.59 -9.89 9.80
N GLN A 80 -5.04 -11.04 9.43
CA GLN A 80 -5.00 -11.48 8.03
C GLN A 80 -6.40 -11.66 7.45
N GLN A 81 -7.33 -12.28 8.19
CA GLN A 81 -8.71 -12.44 7.76
C GLN A 81 -9.40 -11.09 7.57
N GLN A 82 -9.22 -10.15 8.51
CA GLN A 82 -9.78 -8.81 8.42
C GLN A 82 -9.25 -8.06 7.19
N ARG A 83 -7.96 -8.18 6.88
CA ARG A 83 -7.38 -7.62 5.65
C ARG A 83 -7.97 -8.24 4.38
N ARG A 84 -8.23 -9.55 4.37
CA ARG A 84 -8.90 -10.21 3.22
C ARG A 84 -10.32 -9.70 3.04
N LEU A 85 -11.08 -9.54 4.12
CA LEU A 85 -12.43 -8.99 4.08
C LEU A 85 -12.43 -7.55 3.55
N LEU A 86 -11.53 -6.70 4.05
CA LEU A 86 -11.35 -5.33 3.54
C LEU A 86 -11.05 -5.31 2.04
N ASN A 87 -10.16 -6.18 1.57
CA ASN A 87 -9.84 -6.30 0.15
C ASN A 87 -11.05 -6.74 -0.69
N LEU A 88 -11.86 -7.67 -0.18
CA LEU A 88 -13.07 -8.12 -0.87
C LEU A 88 -14.10 -7.00 -0.99
N VAL A 89 -14.32 -6.24 0.09
CA VAL A 89 -15.22 -5.07 0.10
C VAL A 89 -14.77 -4.04 -0.93
N ASN A 90 -13.47 -3.69 -0.94
CA ASN A 90 -12.92 -2.75 -1.92
C ASN A 90 -13.07 -3.26 -3.38
N LYS A 91 -12.90 -4.57 -3.60
CA LYS A 91 -13.08 -5.19 -4.92
C LYS A 91 -14.54 -5.11 -5.39
N LEU A 92 -15.50 -5.35 -4.51
CA LEU A 92 -16.92 -5.24 -4.82
C LEU A 92 -17.31 -3.79 -5.13
N GLN A 93 -16.83 -2.83 -4.32
CA GLN A 93 -17.12 -1.41 -4.51
C GLN A 93 -16.57 -0.89 -5.84
N SER A 94 -15.30 -1.17 -6.14
CA SER A 94 -14.69 -0.77 -7.42
C SER A 94 -15.32 -1.46 -8.63
N SER A 95 -15.80 -2.71 -8.50
CA SER A 95 -16.54 -3.38 -9.58
C SER A 95 -17.88 -2.69 -9.85
N SER A 96 -18.60 -2.28 -8.80
CA SER A 96 -19.88 -1.57 -8.93
C SER A 96 -19.70 -0.21 -9.62
N GLU A 97 -18.69 0.56 -9.24
CA GLU A 97 -18.38 1.86 -9.83
C GLU A 97 -17.96 1.73 -11.30
N LYS A 98 -17.10 0.74 -11.62
CA LYS A 98 -16.71 0.46 -13.01
C LYS A 98 -17.89 0.07 -13.88
N ASN A 99 -18.79 -0.77 -13.38
CA ASN A 99 -19.98 -1.17 -14.12
C ASN A 99 -20.90 0.03 -14.43
N LEU A 100 -21.08 0.94 -13.47
CA LEU A 100 -21.89 2.14 -13.67
C LEU A 100 -21.26 3.10 -14.69
N MET A 101 -19.96 3.33 -14.60
CA MET A 101 -19.22 4.18 -15.53
C MET A 101 -19.21 3.59 -16.95
N GLU A 102 -18.99 2.28 -17.09
CA GLU A 102 -19.03 1.58 -18.38
C GLU A 102 -20.42 1.64 -19.02
N GLN A 103 -21.48 1.47 -18.23
CA GLN A 103 -22.85 1.64 -18.71
C GLN A 103 -23.07 3.06 -19.24
N GLN A 104 -22.69 4.09 -18.50
CA GLN A 104 -22.83 5.48 -18.95
C GLN A 104 -22.03 5.73 -20.24
N ASN A 105 -20.80 5.23 -20.34
CA ASN A 105 -19.97 5.38 -21.54
C ASN A 105 -20.61 4.68 -22.75
N GLN A 106 -21.16 3.48 -22.59
CA GLN A 106 -21.88 2.78 -23.66
C GLN A 106 -23.12 3.55 -24.11
N GLN A 107 -23.90 4.13 -23.19
CA GLN A 107 -25.05 4.96 -23.55
C GLN A 107 -24.61 6.21 -24.34
N GLN A 108 -23.53 6.88 -23.90
CA GLN A 108 -22.95 8.01 -24.63
C GLN A 108 -22.52 7.62 -26.05
N ARG A 109 -21.85 6.47 -26.23
CA ARG A 109 -21.45 5.96 -27.55
C ARG A 109 -22.65 5.66 -28.45
N ARG A 110 -23.73 5.07 -27.91
CA ARG A 110 -24.96 4.79 -28.67
C ARG A 110 -25.62 6.08 -29.17
N LEU A 111 -25.72 7.09 -28.29
CA LEU A 111 -26.27 8.39 -28.66
C LEU A 111 -25.42 9.06 -29.74
N LEU A 112 -24.10 9.06 -29.59
CA LEU A 112 -23.19 9.62 -30.59
C LEU A 112 -23.35 8.95 -31.96
N ASN A 113 -23.49 7.62 -31.98
CA ASN A 113 -23.73 6.87 -33.21
C ASN A 113 -25.06 7.22 -33.87
N LEU A 114 -26.13 7.45 -33.10
CA LEU A 114 -27.43 7.89 -33.63
C LEU A 114 -27.33 9.28 -34.26
N VAL A 115 -26.68 10.23 -33.58
CA VAL A 115 -26.45 11.58 -34.08
C VAL A 115 -25.65 11.55 -35.39
N ASN A 116 -24.53 10.83 -35.42
CA ASN A 116 -23.72 10.65 -36.63
C ASN A 116 -24.52 10.00 -37.77
N LYS A 117 -25.39 9.03 -37.45
CA LYS A 117 -26.22 8.37 -38.46
C LYS A 117 -27.27 9.31 -39.04
N LEU A 118 -27.86 10.19 -38.23
CA LEU A 118 -28.76 11.24 -38.69
C LEU A 118 -28.03 12.28 -39.55
N GLN A 119 -26.83 12.71 -39.16
CA GLN A 119 -26.00 13.61 -39.98
C GLN A 119 -25.64 12.98 -41.33
N SER A 120 -25.23 11.71 -41.34
CA SER A 120 -24.98 10.98 -42.59
C SER A 120 -26.23 10.77 -43.44
N SER A 121 -27.44 10.77 -42.84
CA SER A 121 -28.71 10.67 -43.58
C SER A 121 -29.10 12.01 -44.21
N SER A 122 -28.72 13.13 -43.57
CA SER A 122 -28.98 14.48 -44.06
C SER A 122 -28.06 14.86 -45.23
N GLU A 123 -26.78 14.50 -45.17
CA GLU A 123 -25.80 14.83 -46.23
C GLU A 123 -26.06 14.08 -47.55
N LYS A 124 -26.64 12.88 -47.49
CA LYS A 124 -27.05 12.12 -48.68
C LYS A 124 -28.19 12.79 -49.44
N SER A 125 -29.07 13.52 -48.73
CA SER A 125 -30.19 14.24 -49.36
C SER A 125 -29.80 15.58 -49.98
N LEU A 126 -28.63 16.13 -49.61
CA LEU A 126 -28.16 17.43 -50.13
C LEU A 126 -27.36 17.27 -51.43
N MET A 127 -26.61 16.17 -51.59
CA MET A 127 -25.80 15.93 -52.80
C MET A 127 -26.61 15.44 -54.01
N GLU A 128 -27.87 15.04 -53.83
CA GLU A 128 -28.77 14.68 -54.95
C GLU A 128 -29.56 15.89 -55.51
N ALA A 129 -29.55 17.04 -54.83
CA ALA A 129 -30.35 18.20 -55.25
C ALA A 129 -29.64 19.16 -56.23
N ASP A 130 -28.32 19.04 -56.42
CA ASP A 130 -27.56 19.96 -57.28
C ASP A 130 -27.33 19.46 -58.71
N PHE A 131 -27.78 18.24 -59.04
CA PHE A 131 -27.76 17.73 -60.42
C PHE A 131 -29.10 17.95 -61.11
N SER A 132 -29.35 19.19 -61.52
CA SER A 132 -30.00 19.56 -62.80
C SER A 132 -30.80 20.85 -62.64
N LEU A 133 -30.22 21.99 -63.04
CA LEU A 133 -30.93 22.94 -63.90
C LEU A 133 -29.94 23.90 -64.59
N LEU A 134 -29.78 23.66 -65.89
CA LEU A 134 -29.83 24.68 -66.94
C LEU A 134 -28.64 25.67 -67.10
N SER A 135 -27.77 25.30 -68.05
CA SER A 135 -27.25 26.14 -69.15
C SER A 135 -27.73 27.61 -69.19
N SER A 136 -26.80 28.57 -69.12
CA SER A 136 -26.73 29.69 -70.08
C SER A 136 -25.51 30.62 -69.87
N THR A 137 -24.71 30.77 -70.94
CA THR A 137 -24.33 32.07 -71.55
C THR A 137 -23.39 33.06 -70.81
N VAL A 138 -22.15 33.06 -71.35
CA VAL A 138 -21.25 34.21 -71.71
C VAL A 138 -20.30 34.84 -70.67
N GLN A 139 -18.99 34.71 -71.02
CA GLN A 139 -17.77 35.57 -70.92
C GLN A 139 -17.79 36.79 -69.95
N THR A 140 -16.69 37.19 -69.25
CA THR A 140 -15.33 37.51 -69.76
C THR A 140 -14.38 37.90 -68.59
N CYS A 141 -13.05 37.82 -68.84
CA CYS A 141 -11.94 38.64 -68.29
C CYS A 141 -10.98 38.13 -67.17
N ILE A 142 -9.78 37.67 -67.60
CA ILE A 142 -8.37 38.02 -67.23
C ILE A 142 -8.13 38.66 -65.81
N THR A 143 -7.24 38.19 -64.91
CA THR A 143 -5.75 38.20 -64.97
C THR A 143 -5.04 37.39 -63.85
N LYS A 144 -3.91 36.72 -64.22
CA LYS A 144 -2.58 36.57 -63.54
C LYS A 144 -2.49 36.69 -61.99
N GLU A 145 -1.69 35.95 -61.21
CA GLU A 145 -0.44 35.19 -61.37
C GLU A 145 -0.04 34.56 -60.01
N LYS A 146 0.94 33.64 -60.03
CA LYS A 146 1.89 33.24 -58.95
C LYS A 146 1.53 32.14 -57.94
N SER A 147 2.13 30.99 -58.22
CA SER A 147 2.62 29.91 -57.34
C SER A 147 3.87 30.37 -56.53
N PRO A 148 4.53 29.61 -55.61
CA PRO A 148 4.15 28.47 -54.73
C PRO A 148 4.67 28.60 -53.26
N VAL A 149 4.45 27.54 -52.46
CA VAL A 149 5.18 27.11 -51.24
C VAL A 149 4.92 27.91 -49.95
N ASN A 150 4.43 27.24 -48.90
CA ASN A 150 5.12 27.17 -47.61
C ASN A 150 4.49 26.12 -46.67
N SER A 151 5.23 25.02 -46.60
CA SER A 151 5.51 24.14 -45.46
C SER A 151 4.94 24.47 -44.07
N ALA A 152 4.60 23.35 -43.41
CA ALA A 152 5.15 22.93 -42.11
C ALA A 152 4.35 23.16 -40.81
N LEU A 153 4.11 21.99 -40.19
CA LEU A 153 4.36 21.66 -38.79
C LEU A 153 3.41 22.23 -37.74
N TRP A 154 2.43 21.40 -37.36
CA TRP A 154 1.81 21.47 -36.04
C TRP A 154 2.02 20.17 -35.26
N ARG A 155 2.51 20.30 -34.02
CA ARG A 155 2.50 19.29 -32.95
C ARG A 155 1.81 19.91 -31.72
N PRO A 156 1.09 19.13 -30.88
CA PRO A 156 0.58 19.60 -29.60
C PRO A 156 1.50 19.22 -28.42
N TRP A 157 1.35 19.98 -27.34
CA TRP A 157 1.99 19.84 -26.02
C TRP A 157 1.65 18.53 -25.32
#